data_AF-A0A3P8M361-F1
#
_entry.id   AF-A0A3P8M361-F1
#
_cell.length_a   1.000
_cell.length_b   1.000
_cell.length_c   1.000
_cell.angle_alpha   90.00
_cell.angle_beta   90.00
_cell.angle_gamma   90.00
#
_symmetry.space_group_name_H-M   'P 1'
#
loop_
_entity.id
_entity.type
_entity.pdbx_description
1 polymer ?
#
loop_
_entity_poly.entity_id
_entity_poly.type
_entity_poly.pdbx_seq_one_letter_code
_entity_poly.pdbx_strand_id
1 'polypeptide(L)'
;MSVTESKAKTPAKTSKKAAQAAAAETLKAALEAATLEYVPLSGLVKSPLNVRVIPYPEASVRSMATSIKAVGLLQNLVVHTLPDGKSGVAAGGRRREGLNLLASEKEIDSEYLVPVKRVSDEVARLVSFIENDEHLAMHPAEQIYAFRDLSAQGMTPEQIGAQLGYGGRHVKRMLKLAGLAPELLAQLAKDEVTIEQCQALALENDPTRQLQVYENVKSAYGHTAPYLLKSAVTDREISLTSPDFEYVGRETYEAAGGIVREDLFSAEEGEGTADKVLIERLIQTKLTSLAVEIQQSEGWAWSQARSAPLRAWGDDTKHFQLSSVPEANFTTDEQQRLDELYATQAATETHDDEYAIQALIDEMESAAINREWTPDQKAECGVVVSFWGAEVNIQRGVRQIAPEREEDEQADRKKKHRHH
;
A
#
# COMPACT_ATOMS: atom_id res chain seq x y z
N MET A 1 -29.01 -26.68 -23.65
CA MET A 1 -27.67 -26.66 -24.26
C MET A 1 -26.69 -26.28 -23.18
N SER A 2 -25.85 -27.24 -22.79
CA SER A 2 -24.89 -27.14 -21.70
C SER A 2 -23.68 -26.30 -22.13
N VAL A 3 -23.28 -25.33 -21.32
CA VAL A 3 -21.95 -24.72 -21.39
C VAL A 3 -21.35 -24.76 -19.98
N THR A 4 -20.13 -25.28 -19.97
CA THR A 4 -19.39 -25.87 -18.87
C THR A 4 -18.61 -24.84 -18.06
N GLU A 5 -18.88 -24.74 -16.76
CA GLU A 5 -17.97 -24.12 -15.78
C GLU A 5 -16.84 -25.10 -15.43
N SER A 6 -15.61 -24.76 -15.84
CA SER A 6 -14.40 -25.43 -15.36
C SER A 6 -13.87 -24.69 -14.13
N LYS A 7 -14.24 -25.15 -12.93
CA LYS A 7 -13.53 -24.80 -11.69
C LYS A 7 -12.15 -25.48 -11.69
N ALA A 8 -11.10 -24.74 -12.03
CA ALA A 8 -9.73 -25.17 -11.83
C ALA A 8 -9.38 -25.16 -10.32
N LYS A 9 -9.24 -26.35 -9.74
CA LYS A 9 -8.68 -26.56 -8.39
C LYS A 9 -7.21 -26.12 -8.37
N THR A 10 -6.86 -25.28 -7.41
CA THR A 10 -5.49 -24.82 -7.10
C THR A 10 -4.58 -26.01 -6.70
N PRO A 11 -3.48 -26.31 -7.42
CA PRO A 11 -2.59 -27.44 -7.08
C PRO A 11 -1.33 -27.05 -6.25
N ALA A 12 -1.24 -25.82 -5.73
CA ALA A 12 0.04 -25.27 -5.23
C ALA A 12 0.48 -25.68 -3.81
N LYS A 13 -0.39 -26.24 -2.95
CA LYS A 13 -0.03 -26.52 -1.54
C LYS A 13 0.84 -27.77 -1.36
N THR A 14 0.71 -28.78 -2.21
CA THR A 14 1.44 -30.06 -2.11
C THR A 14 2.87 -29.98 -2.65
N SER A 15 3.10 -29.20 -3.72
CA SER A 15 4.44 -29.02 -4.29
C SER A 15 5.39 -28.24 -3.37
N LYS A 16 4.86 -27.22 -2.68
CA LYS A 16 5.63 -26.36 -1.78
C LYS A 16 6.23 -27.11 -0.59
N LYS A 17 5.43 -27.98 0.04
CA LYS A 17 5.87 -28.80 1.18
C LYS A 17 6.92 -29.83 0.76
N ALA A 18 6.80 -30.39 -0.45
CA ALA A 18 7.75 -31.34 -1.00
C ALA A 18 9.10 -30.68 -1.34
N ALA A 19 9.10 -29.47 -1.89
CA ALA A 19 10.32 -28.72 -2.19
C ALA A 19 11.09 -28.32 -0.91
N GLN A 20 10.37 -27.88 0.13
CA GLN A 20 10.96 -27.59 1.45
C GLN A 20 11.56 -28.85 2.10
N ALA A 21 10.86 -29.99 2.04
CA ALA A 21 11.35 -31.24 2.58
C ALA A 21 12.62 -31.70 1.86
N ALA A 22 12.66 -31.60 0.52
CA ALA A 22 13.84 -31.95 -0.26
C ALA A 22 15.04 -31.04 0.04
N ALA A 23 14.85 -29.72 0.15
CA ALA A 23 15.92 -28.78 0.50
C ALA A 23 16.49 -29.05 1.91
N ALA A 24 15.61 -29.32 2.88
CA ALA A 24 16.02 -29.68 4.25
C ALA A 24 16.78 -31.01 4.31
N GLU A 25 16.37 -32.00 3.51
CA GLU A 25 17.03 -33.31 3.44
C GLU A 25 18.42 -33.21 2.78
N THR A 26 18.54 -32.38 1.74
CA THR A 26 19.83 -32.10 1.08
C THR A 26 20.79 -31.36 2.02
N LEU A 27 20.28 -30.38 2.78
CA LEU A 27 21.04 -29.66 3.79
C LEU A 27 21.53 -30.59 4.90
N LYS A 28 20.63 -31.45 5.41
CA LYS A 28 20.95 -32.42 6.44
C LYS A 28 22.08 -33.35 5.98
N ALA A 29 21.97 -33.89 4.76
CA ALA A 29 23.03 -34.72 4.16
C ALA A 29 24.36 -33.97 4.04
N ALA A 30 24.34 -32.69 3.62
CA ALA A 30 25.54 -31.87 3.54
C ALA A 30 26.19 -31.61 4.92
N LEU A 31 25.38 -31.36 5.96
CA LEU A 31 25.86 -31.16 7.33
C LEU A 31 26.37 -32.46 7.99
N GLU A 32 25.81 -33.61 7.64
CA GLU A 32 26.30 -34.92 8.10
C GLU A 32 27.59 -35.33 7.40
N ALA A 33 27.73 -35.01 6.11
CA ALA A 33 28.95 -35.23 5.33
C ALA A 33 30.08 -34.23 5.66
N ALA A 34 29.75 -33.07 6.23
CA ALA A 34 30.72 -32.04 6.60
C ALA A 34 31.75 -32.57 7.61
N THR A 35 33.03 -32.38 7.29
CA THR A 35 34.15 -32.81 8.13
C THR A 35 34.18 -32.05 9.45
N LEU A 36 34.30 -32.79 10.54
CA LEU A 36 34.58 -32.22 11.86
C LEU A 36 36.07 -31.83 11.92
N GLU A 37 36.32 -30.55 12.09
CA GLU A 37 37.65 -29.96 12.19
C GLU A 37 37.81 -29.26 13.55
N TYR A 38 39.04 -29.04 13.97
CA TYR A 38 39.37 -28.25 15.15
C TYR A 38 40.15 -27.02 14.72
N VAL A 39 39.62 -25.83 14.99
CA VAL A 39 40.21 -24.56 14.58
C VAL A 39 40.52 -23.73 15.83
N PRO A 40 41.72 -23.13 15.95
CA PRO A 40 42.03 -22.18 17.01
C PRO A 40 41.00 -21.05 17.08
N LEU A 41 40.62 -20.63 18.29
CA LEU A 41 39.67 -19.52 18.48
C LEU A 41 40.12 -18.23 17.76
N SER A 42 41.42 -17.97 17.73
CA SER A 42 42.05 -16.86 16.98
C SER A 42 41.75 -16.86 15.48
N GLY A 43 41.46 -18.03 14.89
CA GLY A 43 41.09 -18.21 13.49
C GLY A 43 39.60 -18.06 13.18
N LEU A 44 38.75 -17.88 14.19
CA LEU A 44 37.30 -17.81 14.06
C LEU A 44 36.78 -16.37 14.08
N VAL A 45 36.20 -15.94 12.96
CA VAL A 45 35.58 -14.60 12.82
C VAL A 45 34.09 -14.72 12.54
N LYS A 46 33.32 -13.67 12.81
CA LYS A 46 31.90 -13.63 12.41
C LYS A 46 31.83 -13.67 10.88
N SER A 47 31.05 -14.61 10.34
CA SER A 47 30.84 -14.70 8.89
C SER A 47 29.94 -13.55 8.39
N PRO A 48 30.20 -12.99 7.19
CA PRO A 48 29.24 -12.13 6.50
C PRO A 48 27.97 -12.87 6.03
N LEU A 49 28.01 -14.20 5.99
CA LEU A 49 26.86 -15.06 5.67
C LEU A 49 26.00 -15.39 6.89
N ASN A 50 26.36 -14.88 8.08
CA ASN A 50 25.57 -15.05 9.27
C ASN A 50 24.39 -14.07 9.28
N VAL A 51 23.17 -14.59 9.26
CA VAL A 51 21.95 -13.75 9.22
C VAL A 51 21.74 -12.93 10.49
N ARG A 52 22.34 -13.32 11.62
CA ARG A 52 22.33 -12.55 12.87
C ARG A 52 23.29 -11.38 12.76
N VAL A 53 22.77 -10.19 12.45
CA VAL A 53 23.57 -8.96 12.40
C VAL A 53 23.57 -8.20 13.73
N ILE A 54 22.51 -8.34 14.54
CA ILE A 54 22.37 -7.61 15.81
C ILE A 54 23.28 -8.25 16.87
N PRO A 55 24.03 -7.45 17.67
CA PRO A 55 24.81 -7.97 18.78
C PRO A 55 23.95 -8.74 19.80
N TYR A 56 24.47 -9.83 20.32
CA TYR A 56 23.78 -10.60 21.36
C TYR A 56 23.75 -9.83 22.68
N PRO A 57 22.65 -9.87 23.45
CA PRO A 57 22.62 -9.27 24.78
C PRO A 57 23.71 -9.86 25.68
N GLU A 58 24.41 -9.01 26.44
CA GLU A 58 25.53 -9.43 27.30
C GLU A 58 25.16 -10.57 28.25
N ALA A 59 23.97 -10.50 28.86
CA ALA A 59 23.46 -11.55 29.74
C ALA A 59 23.32 -12.91 29.03
N SER A 60 22.91 -12.89 27.75
CA SER A 60 22.79 -14.10 26.92
C SER A 60 24.15 -14.69 26.59
N VAL A 61 25.13 -13.84 26.25
CA VAL A 61 26.52 -14.26 26.01
C VAL A 61 27.16 -14.82 27.28
N ARG A 62 26.98 -14.16 28.42
CA ARG A 62 27.52 -14.62 29.72
C ARG A 62 26.88 -15.94 30.17
N SER A 63 25.58 -16.13 29.95
CA SER A 63 24.93 -17.42 30.18
C SER A 63 25.53 -18.52 29.29
N MET A 64 25.78 -18.24 28.01
CA MET A 64 26.44 -19.17 27.09
C MET A 64 27.88 -19.51 27.51
N ALA A 65 28.69 -18.50 27.85
CA ALA A 65 30.05 -18.68 28.36
C ALA A 65 30.05 -19.56 29.63
N THR A 66 29.14 -19.31 30.56
CA THR A 66 28.97 -20.11 31.78
C THR A 66 28.66 -21.57 31.45
N SER A 67 27.75 -21.82 30.50
CA SER A 67 27.42 -23.17 30.04
C SER A 67 28.62 -23.85 29.38
N ILE A 68 29.34 -23.15 28.50
CA ILE A 68 30.54 -23.70 27.82
C ILE A 68 31.62 -24.04 28.85
N LYS A 69 31.82 -23.21 29.88
CA LYS A 69 32.77 -23.50 30.96
C LYS A 69 32.38 -24.74 31.77
N ALA A 70 31.08 -24.93 32.03
CA ALA A 70 30.59 -26.01 32.87
C ALA A 70 30.57 -27.37 32.16
N VAL A 71 30.13 -27.43 30.90
CA VAL A 71 29.86 -28.70 30.19
C VAL A 71 30.55 -28.81 28.84
N GLY A 72 31.36 -27.82 28.44
CA GLY A 72 32.00 -27.74 27.15
C GLY A 72 31.07 -27.26 26.03
N LEU A 73 31.60 -27.21 24.81
CA LEU A 73 30.82 -26.84 23.62
C LEU A 73 30.02 -28.04 23.12
N LEU A 74 28.73 -28.11 23.46
CA LEU A 74 27.86 -29.25 23.13
C LEU A 74 27.48 -29.33 21.65
N GLN A 75 27.45 -28.20 20.95
CA GLN A 75 27.06 -28.11 19.54
C GLN A 75 28.18 -27.41 18.77
N ASN A 76 28.66 -28.05 17.70
CA ASN A 76 29.76 -27.53 16.87
C ASN A 76 29.36 -26.26 16.12
N LEU A 77 30.33 -25.37 15.88
CA LEU A 77 30.10 -24.22 15.02
C LEU A 77 30.06 -24.67 13.54
N VAL A 78 29.32 -23.95 12.70
CA VAL A 78 29.37 -24.16 11.25
C VAL A 78 30.14 -23.01 10.62
N VAL A 79 31.18 -23.36 9.85
CA VAL A 79 32.11 -22.40 9.27
C VAL A 79 32.22 -22.57 7.75
N HIS A 80 32.60 -21.50 7.08
CA HIS A 80 33.08 -21.53 5.71
C HIS A 80 34.43 -20.81 5.62
N THR A 81 35.15 -21.02 4.52
CA THR A 81 36.47 -20.41 4.31
C THR A 81 36.31 -19.02 3.74
N LEU A 82 36.85 -18.00 4.41
CA LEU A 82 36.86 -16.62 3.94
C LEU A 82 38.02 -16.38 2.95
N PRO A 83 37.96 -15.30 2.14
CA PRO A 83 39.05 -14.96 1.20
C PRO A 83 40.41 -14.74 1.85
N ASP A 84 40.44 -14.35 3.13
CA ASP A 84 41.68 -14.16 3.92
C ASP A 84 42.20 -15.46 4.57
N GLY A 85 41.55 -16.60 4.30
CA GLY A 85 41.90 -17.91 4.84
C GLY A 85 41.33 -18.19 6.24
N LYS A 86 40.66 -17.23 6.89
CA LYS A 86 40.03 -17.45 8.19
C LYS A 86 38.75 -18.28 8.07
N SER A 87 38.31 -18.82 9.21
CA SER A 87 37.06 -19.56 9.29
C SER A 87 35.93 -18.63 9.74
N GLY A 88 35.04 -18.30 8.80
CA GLY A 88 33.87 -17.47 9.06
C GLY A 88 32.75 -18.30 9.69
N VAL A 89 32.33 -17.95 10.91
CA VAL A 89 31.25 -18.63 11.66
C VAL A 89 29.88 -18.19 11.13
N ALA A 90 29.25 -19.05 10.34
CA ALA A 90 27.92 -18.84 9.76
C ALA A 90 26.78 -19.27 10.70
N ALA A 91 26.99 -20.33 11.48
CA ALA A 91 26.04 -20.82 12.49
C ALA A 91 26.72 -21.01 13.85
N GLY A 92 26.02 -20.70 14.94
CA GLY A 92 26.59 -20.72 16.30
C GLY A 92 27.29 -19.43 16.73
N GLY A 93 26.89 -18.26 16.21
CA GLY A 93 27.46 -16.96 16.57
C GLY A 93 27.50 -16.68 18.08
N ARG A 94 26.41 -16.97 18.81
CA ARG A 94 26.35 -16.80 20.28
C ARG A 94 27.36 -17.69 21.02
N ARG A 95 27.61 -18.91 20.51
CA ARG A 95 28.61 -19.83 21.06
C ARG A 95 30.03 -19.26 20.85
N ARG A 96 30.31 -18.69 19.67
CA ARG A 96 31.57 -17.98 19.39
C ARG A 96 31.79 -16.79 20.33
N GLU A 97 30.76 -15.97 20.57
CA GLU A 97 30.88 -14.86 21.53
C GLU A 97 31.11 -15.35 22.97
N GLY A 98 30.47 -16.46 23.37
CA GLY A 98 30.74 -17.08 24.67
C GLY A 98 32.19 -17.54 24.81
N LEU A 99 32.76 -18.15 23.77
CA LEU A 99 34.19 -18.52 23.74
C LEU A 99 35.10 -17.30 23.79
N ASN A 100 34.80 -16.25 23.02
CA ASN A 100 35.54 -14.99 23.07
C ASN A 100 35.51 -14.35 24.46
N LEU A 101 34.36 -14.39 25.13
CA LEU A 101 34.21 -13.90 26.50
C LEU A 101 35.11 -14.69 27.47
N LEU A 102 35.08 -16.03 27.41
CA LEU A 102 35.98 -16.87 28.22
C LEU A 102 37.46 -16.59 27.96
N ALA A 103 37.83 -16.35 26.70
CA ALA A 103 39.20 -16.00 26.34
C ALA A 103 39.60 -14.62 26.90
N SER A 104 38.68 -13.65 26.86
CA SER A 104 38.91 -12.32 27.45
C SER A 104 39.05 -12.36 28.97
N GLU A 105 38.33 -13.28 29.63
CA GLU A 105 38.41 -13.55 31.07
C GLU A 105 39.61 -14.45 31.44
N LYS A 106 40.42 -14.87 30.46
CA LYS A 106 41.60 -15.75 30.60
C LYS A 106 41.30 -17.15 31.13
N GLU A 107 40.06 -17.60 30.97
CA GLU A 107 39.64 -18.97 31.31
C GLU A 107 40.05 -19.97 30.22
N ILE A 108 40.17 -19.50 28.98
CA ILE A 108 40.78 -20.22 27.85
C ILE A 108 41.78 -19.30 27.14
N ASP A 109 42.67 -19.86 26.32
CA ASP A 109 43.58 -19.08 25.48
C ASP A 109 43.08 -18.94 24.04
N SER A 110 43.78 -18.13 23.23
CA SER A 110 43.43 -17.87 21.83
C SER A 110 43.64 -19.08 20.91
N GLU A 111 44.44 -20.06 21.34
CA GLU A 111 44.76 -21.28 20.61
C GLU A 111 43.83 -22.44 21.00
N TYR A 112 42.87 -22.19 21.89
CA TYR A 112 41.83 -23.15 22.26
C TYR A 112 41.16 -23.70 21.00
N LEU A 113 41.25 -25.02 20.83
CA LEU A 113 40.77 -25.72 19.66
C LEU A 113 39.24 -25.90 19.72
N VAL A 114 38.55 -25.18 18.85
CA VAL A 114 37.08 -25.20 18.76
C VAL A 114 36.64 -26.21 17.70
N PRO A 115 35.74 -27.17 18.02
CA PRO A 115 35.19 -28.08 17.03
C PRO A 115 34.22 -27.35 16.08
N VAL A 116 34.48 -27.47 14.78
CA VAL A 116 33.70 -26.83 13.71
C VAL A 116 33.36 -27.83 12.60
N LYS A 117 32.24 -27.59 11.91
CA LYS A 117 31.90 -28.24 10.65
C LYS A 117 32.11 -27.26 9.51
N ARG A 118 33.02 -27.59 8.59
CA ARG A 118 33.28 -26.76 7.41
C ARG A 118 32.32 -27.11 6.27
N VAL A 119 31.69 -26.09 5.70
CA VAL A 119 30.72 -26.24 4.60
C VAL A 119 30.99 -25.22 3.48
N SER A 120 30.33 -25.39 2.33
CA SER A 120 30.36 -24.39 1.26
C SER A 120 29.59 -23.12 1.65
N ASP A 121 29.87 -22.01 0.98
CA ASP A 121 29.19 -20.72 1.22
C ASP A 121 27.66 -20.81 1.06
N GLU A 122 27.19 -21.57 0.07
CA GLU A 122 25.77 -21.78 -0.19
C GLU A 122 25.09 -22.51 1.00
N VAL A 123 25.73 -23.57 1.49
CA VAL A 123 25.27 -24.33 2.66
C VAL A 123 25.36 -23.46 3.92
N ALA A 124 26.46 -22.72 4.12
CA ALA A 124 26.67 -21.85 5.27
C ALA A 124 25.54 -20.82 5.43
N ARG A 125 25.16 -20.16 4.33
CA ARG A 125 24.06 -19.18 4.31
C ARG A 125 22.72 -19.83 4.69
N LEU A 126 22.43 -20.99 4.11
CA LEU A 126 21.16 -21.69 4.32
C LEU A 126 21.03 -22.25 5.75
N VAL A 127 22.10 -22.83 6.30
CA VAL A 127 22.17 -23.27 7.70
C VAL A 127 22.00 -22.10 8.66
N SER A 128 22.68 -20.97 8.38
CA SER A 128 22.54 -19.78 9.21
C SER A 128 21.10 -19.29 9.26
N PHE A 129 20.42 -19.26 8.12
CA PHE A 129 19.01 -18.88 8.05
C PHE A 129 18.12 -19.83 8.86
N ILE A 130 18.21 -21.14 8.62
CA ILE A 130 17.34 -22.14 9.26
C ILE A 130 17.59 -22.24 10.77
N GLU A 131 18.84 -22.25 11.24
CA GLU A 131 19.18 -22.27 12.68
C GLU A 131 18.47 -21.12 13.41
N ASN A 132 18.47 -19.94 12.81
CA ASN A 132 17.93 -18.73 13.42
C ASN A 132 16.41 -18.54 13.19
N ASP A 133 15.82 -19.20 12.20
CA ASP A 133 14.35 -19.23 12.01
C ASP A 133 13.70 -20.23 13.00
N GLU A 134 14.32 -21.40 13.25
CA GLU A 134 13.79 -22.45 14.12
C GLU A 134 13.99 -22.19 15.63
N HIS A 135 15.02 -21.42 16.03
CA HIS A 135 15.36 -21.18 17.43
C HIS A 135 15.41 -19.69 17.79
N LEU A 136 14.38 -19.23 18.51
CA LEU A 136 14.16 -17.86 19.03
C LEU A 136 13.84 -16.85 17.94
N ALA A 137 12.70 -16.15 18.09
CA ALA A 137 12.22 -15.13 17.14
C ALA A 137 13.36 -14.25 16.60
N MET A 138 13.75 -14.51 15.35
CA MET A 138 14.69 -13.67 14.62
C MET A 138 14.16 -12.25 14.62
N HIS A 139 15.03 -11.28 14.89
CA HIS A 139 14.58 -9.90 14.92
C HIS A 139 14.11 -9.47 13.51
N PRO A 140 13.00 -8.74 13.35
CA PRO A 140 12.47 -8.37 12.03
C PRO A 140 13.51 -7.71 11.11
N ALA A 141 14.37 -6.85 11.65
CA ALA A 141 15.48 -6.25 10.89
C ALA A 141 16.44 -7.31 10.30
N GLU A 142 16.80 -8.34 11.06
CA GLU A 142 17.70 -9.41 10.60
C GLU A 142 17.07 -10.20 9.44
N GLN A 143 15.76 -10.47 9.55
CA GLN A 143 15.00 -11.08 8.48
C GLN A 143 15.04 -10.18 7.22
N ILE A 144 14.71 -8.90 7.34
CA ILE A 144 14.73 -7.94 6.22
C ILE A 144 16.12 -7.90 5.54
N TYR A 145 17.21 -7.88 6.31
CA TYR A 145 18.57 -7.92 5.75
C TYR A 145 18.84 -9.22 4.97
N ALA A 146 18.41 -10.38 5.47
CA ALA A 146 18.57 -11.64 4.75
C ALA A 146 17.86 -11.64 3.40
N PHE A 147 16.62 -11.12 3.33
CA PHE A 147 15.89 -10.97 2.08
C PHE A 147 16.57 -9.97 1.12
N ARG A 148 17.09 -8.86 1.65
CA ARG A 148 17.85 -7.87 0.89
C ARG A 148 19.09 -8.48 0.24
N ASP A 149 19.86 -9.26 0.99
CA ASP A 149 21.10 -9.89 0.52
C ASP A 149 20.83 -10.90 -0.59
N LEU A 150 19.78 -11.70 -0.49
CA LEU A 150 19.39 -12.65 -1.52
C LEU A 150 18.94 -11.93 -2.80
N SER A 151 18.16 -10.85 -2.66
CA SER A 151 17.76 -10.01 -3.80
C SER A 151 18.98 -9.35 -4.48
N ALA A 152 19.94 -8.86 -3.70
CA ALA A 152 21.18 -8.27 -4.23
C ALA A 152 22.07 -9.28 -4.99
N GLN A 153 21.91 -10.58 -4.72
CA GLN A 153 22.54 -11.67 -5.48
C GLN A 153 21.81 -12.00 -6.79
N GLY A 154 20.74 -11.27 -7.13
CA GLY A 154 19.98 -11.45 -8.36
C GLY A 154 18.88 -12.52 -8.29
N MET A 155 18.55 -13.01 -7.10
CA MET A 155 17.47 -13.99 -6.94
C MET A 155 16.10 -13.33 -7.12
N THR A 156 15.20 -14.00 -7.84
CA THR A 156 13.81 -13.53 -8.00
C THR A 156 13.01 -13.77 -6.71
N PRO A 157 11.90 -13.04 -6.47
CA PRO A 157 11.03 -13.27 -5.32
C PRO A 157 10.56 -14.72 -5.19
N GLU A 158 10.32 -15.41 -6.31
CA GLU A 158 9.91 -16.81 -6.36
C GLU A 158 11.04 -17.73 -5.88
N GLN A 159 12.27 -17.47 -6.30
CA GLN A 159 13.46 -18.22 -5.88
C GLN A 159 13.73 -18.04 -4.39
N ILE A 160 13.67 -16.79 -3.89
CA ILE A 160 13.83 -16.48 -2.47
C ILE A 160 12.76 -17.20 -1.64
N GLY A 161 11.50 -17.15 -2.07
CA GLY A 161 10.41 -17.85 -1.40
C GLY A 161 10.56 -19.37 -1.38
N ALA A 162 11.07 -19.96 -2.47
CA ALA A 162 11.35 -21.39 -2.54
C ALA A 162 12.50 -21.81 -1.60
N GLN A 163 13.56 -21.01 -1.54
CA GLN A 163 14.73 -21.27 -0.71
C GLN A 163 14.46 -21.09 0.79
N LEU A 164 13.73 -20.03 1.15
CA LEU A 164 13.44 -19.69 2.55
C LEU A 164 12.12 -20.26 3.07
N GLY A 165 11.26 -20.80 2.19
CA GLY A 165 9.99 -21.41 2.57
C GLY A 165 8.79 -20.47 2.68
N TYR A 166 8.95 -19.17 2.41
CA TYR A 166 7.86 -18.19 2.57
C TYR A 166 6.93 -18.12 1.36
N GLY A 167 5.73 -17.58 1.56
CA GLY A 167 4.79 -17.31 0.46
C GLY A 167 5.19 -16.05 -0.33
N GLY A 168 4.83 -15.98 -1.63
CA GLY A 168 5.21 -14.86 -2.50
C GLY A 168 4.83 -13.47 -1.94
N ARG A 169 3.63 -13.34 -1.34
CA ARG A 169 3.21 -12.08 -0.69
C ARG A 169 4.13 -11.68 0.48
N HIS A 170 4.56 -12.65 1.29
CA HIS A 170 5.51 -12.41 2.38
C HIS A 170 6.88 -11.99 1.84
N VAL A 171 7.39 -12.66 0.79
CA VAL A 171 8.65 -12.27 0.14
C VAL A 171 8.57 -10.84 -0.39
N LYS A 172 7.50 -10.48 -1.11
CA LYS A 172 7.29 -9.12 -1.62
C LYS A 172 7.27 -8.08 -0.49
N ARG A 173 6.60 -8.37 0.64
CA ARG A 173 6.59 -7.50 1.83
C ARG A 173 7.99 -7.28 2.39
N MET A 174 8.77 -8.35 2.56
CA MET A 174 10.14 -8.26 3.07
C MET A 174 11.06 -7.51 2.12
N LEU A 175 10.94 -7.74 0.82
CA LEU A 175 11.69 -6.99 -0.19
C LEU A 175 11.29 -5.51 -0.24
N LYS A 176 10.01 -5.19 0.00
CA LYS A 176 9.55 -3.81 0.12
C LYS A 176 10.18 -3.12 1.34
N LEU A 177 10.21 -3.80 2.49
CA LEU A 177 10.89 -3.30 3.69
C LEU A 177 12.41 -3.20 3.50
N ALA A 178 13.03 -4.12 2.75
CA ALA A 178 14.45 -4.10 2.44
C ALA A 178 14.88 -2.86 1.63
N GLY A 179 13.93 -2.21 0.94
CA GLY A 179 14.13 -0.95 0.23
C GLY A 179 13.99 0.31 1.08
N LEU A 180 13.75 0.19 2.40
CA LEU A 180 13.72 1.34 3.30
C LEU A 180 15.09 2.04 3.39
N ALA A 181 15.07 3.31 3.77
CA ALA A 181 16.25 4.09 4.09
C ALA A 181 17.14 3.32 5.09
N PRO A 182 18.47 3.21 4.84
CA PRO A 182 19.38 2.49 5.73
C PRO A 182 19.30 2.94 7.19
N GLU A 183 19.05 4.23 7.42
CA GLU A 183 18.89 4.82 8.76
C GLU A 183 17.65 4.29 9.48
N LEU A 184 16.52 4.09 8.77
CA LEU A 184 15.31 3.51 9.36
C LEU A 184 15.52 2.03 9.69
N LEU A 185 16.21 1.28 8.82
CA LEU A 185 16.55 -0.12 9.10
C LEU A 185 17.53 -0.24 10.29
N ALA A 186 18.43 0.71 10.45
CA ALA A 186 19.33 0.78 11.60
C ALA A 186 18.60 1.13 12.89
N GLN A 187 17.61 2.03 12.84
CA GLN A 187 16.72 2.32 13.98
C GLN A 187 15.86 1.11 14.34
N LEU A 188 15.33 0.39 13.35
CA LEU A 188 14.55 -0.84 13.57
C LEU A 188 15.41 -1.88 14.28
N ALA A 189 16.66 -2.06 13.86
CA ALA A 189 17.61 -3.00 14.49
C ALA A 189 17.96 -2.64 15.96
N LYS A 190 17.62 -1.43 16.42
CA LYS A 190 17.81 -0.97 17.80
C LYS A 190 16.49 -0.89 18.60
N ASP A 191 15.38 -1.35 18.02
CA ASP A 191 14.03 -1.18 18.59
C ASP A 191 13.63 0.29 18.81
N GLU A 192 14.25 1.25 18.09
CA GLU A 192 13.92 2.68 18.14
C GLU A 192 12.69 3.02 17.27
N VAL A 193 12.43 2.20 16.25
CA VAL A 193 11.21 2.21 15.44
C VAL A 193 10.62 0.82 15.35
N THR A 194 9.30 0.74 15.24
CA THR A 194 8.58 -0.54 15.14
C THR A 194 8.45 -1.00 13.70
N ILE A 195 8.12 -2.28 13.52
CA ILE A 195 7.88 -2.85 12.19
C ILE A 195 6.68 -2.18 11.50
N GLU A 196 5.64 -1.82 12.23
CA GLU A 196 4.45 -1.14 11.69
C GLU A 196 4.76 0.27 11.20
N GLN A 197 5.66 1.00 11.88
CA GLN A 197 6.15 2.28 11.41
C GLN A 197 6.94 2.13 10.10
N CYS A 198 7.79 1.10 10.03
CA CYS A 198 8.53 0.74 8.82
C CYS A 198 7.61 0.36 7.66
N GLN A 199 6.53 -0.38 7.93
CA GLN A 199 5.52 -0.74 6.92
C GLN A 199 4.81 0.50 6.35
N ALA A 200 4.44 1.45 7.21
CA ALA A 200 3.83 2.71 6.79
C ALA A 200 4.78 3.54 5.92
N LEU A 201 6.05 3.65 6.32
CA LEU A 201 7.07 4.38 5.55
C LEU A 201 7.45 3.69 4.25
N ALA A 202 7.41 2.35 4.22
CA ALA A 202 7.70 1.57 3.02
C ALA A 202 6.65 1.77 1.92
N LEU A 203 5.53 2.45 2.18
CA LEU A 203 4.64 2.93 1.12
C LEU A 203 5.37 3.92 0.21
N GLU A 204 6.27 4.76 0.73
CA GLU A 204 7.12 5.66 -0.06
C GLU A 204 8.33 4.89 -0.64
N ASN A 205 8.68 5.14 -1.90
CA ASN A 205 9.81 4.49 -2.57
C ASN A 205 11.11 5.29 -2.44
N ASP A 206 11.05 6.61 -2.25
CA ASP A 206 12.24 7.46 -2.09
C ASP A 206 12.73 7.45 -0.63
N PRO A 207 13.94 6.91 -0.34
CA PRO A 207 14.53 6.90 1.00
C PRO A 207 14.63 8.30 1.63
N THR A 208 14.87 9.33 0.82
CA THR A 208 14.99 10.71 1.30
C THR A 208 13.65 11.21 1.84
N ARG A 209 12.58 10.98 1.07
CA ARG A 209 11.22 11.34 1.48
C ARG A 209 10.74 10.51 2.67
N GLN A 210 11.11 9.23 2.77
CA GLN A 210 10.83 8.41 3.96
C GLN A 210 11.35 9.06 5.25
N LEU A 211 12.61 9.48 5.25
CA LEU A 211 13.23 10.16 6.39
C LEU A 211 12.56 11.52 6.67
N GLN A 212 12.28 12.30 5.62
CA GLN A 212 11.59 13.58 5.76
C GLN A 212 10.20 13.41 6.40
N VAL A 213 9.42 12.41 5.95
CA VAL A 213 8.10 12.12 6.52
C VAL A 213 8.23 11.71 7.99
N TYR A 214 9.17 10.82 8.32
CA TYR A 214 9.39 10.38 9.70
C TYR A 214 9.72 11.56 10.63
N GLU A 215 10.68 12.40 10.24
CA GLU A 215 11.10 13.57 11.04
C GLU A 215 10.01 14.64 11.13
N ASN A 216 9.27 14.90 10.06
CA ASN A 216 8.17 15.86 10.05
C ASN A 216 7.05 15.43 11.00
N VAL A 217 6.63 14.15 10.93
CA VAL A 217 5.60 13.61 11.82
C VAL A 217 6.08 13.63 13.28
N LYS A 218 7.32 13.20 13.53
CA LYS A 218 7.92 13.23 14.86
C LYS A 218 7.97 14.66 15.44
N SER A 219 8.34 15.64 14.63
CA SER A 219 8.42 17.05 15.04
C SER A 219 7.04 17.67 15.28
N ALA A 220 6.05 17.33 14.44
CA ALA A 220 4.70 17.89 14.53
C ALA A 220 3.89 17.32 15.70
N TYR A 221 4.03 16.03 15.99
CA TYR A 221 3.18 15.32 16.96
C TYR A 221 3.92 14.86 18.22
N GLY A 222 5.25 14.93 18.26
CA GLY A 222 6.07 14.41 19.36
C GLY A 222 6.18 12.88 19.41
N HIS A 223 5.51 12.17 18.50
CA HIS A 223 5.55 10.72 18.34
C HIS A 223 5.28 10.34 16.87
N THR A 224 5.51 9.08 16.51
CA THR A 224 5.43 8.59 15.11
C THR A 224 4.47 7.41 14.99
N ALA A 225 3.20 7.61 15.33
CA ALA A 225 2.22 6.52 15.22
C ALA A 225 2.05 6.07 13.74
N PRO A 226 1.90 4.75 13.44
CA PRO A 226 1.87 4.26 12.06
C PRO A 226 0.82 4.93 11.16
N TYR A 227 -0.36 5.24 11.70
CA TYR A 227 -1.43 5.92 10.93
C TYR A 227 -1.05 7.36 10.53
N LEU A 228 -0.25 8.07 11.34
CA LEU A 228 0.24 9.41 11.02
C LEU A 228 1.27 9.35 9.89
N LEU A 229 2.18 8.38 9.96
CA LEU A 229 3.17 8.14 8.90
C LEU A 229 2.49 7.76 7.59
N LYS A 230 1.52 6.82 7.63
CA LYS A 230 0.75 6.43 6.45
C LYS A 230 0.03 7.63 5.84
N SER A 231 -0.69 8.41 6.64
CA SER A 231 -1.36 9.64 6.20
C SER A 231 -0.39 10.64 5.56
N ALA A 232 0.77 10.89 6.16
CA ALA A 232 1.76 11.82 5.63
C ALA A 232 2.41 11.33 4.31
N VAL A 233 2.57 10.01 4.12
CA VAL A 233 3.01 9.44 2.84
C VAL A 233 1.93 9.61 1.77
N THR A 234 0.68 9.31 2.11
CA THR A 234 -0.46 9.25 1.18
C THR A 234 -1.26 10.55 1.09
N ASP A 235 -0.79 11.67 1.64
CA ASP A 235 -1.54 12.95 1.70
C ASP A 235 -1.99 13.47 0.33
N ARG A 236 -1.21 13.14 -0.72
CA ARG A 236 -1.51 13.52 -2.11
C ARG A 236 -2.23 12.42 -2.89
N GLU A 237 -2.66 11.37 -2.22
CA GLU A 237 -3.24 10.18 -2.82
C GLU A 237 -4.64 9.92 -2.24
N ILE A 238 -5.48 9.21 -3.00
CA ILE A 238 -6.80 8.78 -2.56
C ILE A 238 -6.87 7.25 -2.56
N SER A 239 -7.76 6.69 -1.75
CA SER A 239 -8.03 5.24 -1.75
C SER A 239 -8.56 4.77 -3.11
N LEU A 240 -8.20 3.55 -3.51
CA LEU A 240 -8.81 2.89 -4.67
C LEU A 240 -10.30 2.59 -4.47
N THR A 241 -10.76 2.54 -3.22
CA THR A 241 -12.18 2.39 -2.83
C THR A 241 -12.88 3.73 -2.61
N SER A 242 -12.24 4.84 -2.97
CA SER A 242 -12.89 6.15 -2.90
C SER A 242 -13.88 6.28 -4.07
N PRO A 243 -15.05 6.92 -3.85
CA PRO A 243 -16.01 7.16 -4.92
C PRO A 243 -15.41 7.87 -6.14
N ASP A 244 -14.46 8.79 -5.89
CA ASP A 244 -13.73 9.52 -6.93
C ASP A 244 -12.92 8.58 -7.83
N PHE A 245 -12.21 7.61 -7.23
CA PHE A 245 -11.43 6.62 -7.99
C PHE A 245 -12.34 5.65 -8.75
N GLU A 246 -13.41 5.17 -8.11
CA GLU A 246 -14.39 4.27 -8.72
C GLU A 246 -15.10 4.91 -9.91
N TYR A 247 -15.49 6.19 -9.78
CA TYR A 247 -16.12 6.95 -10.86
C TYR A 247 -15.21 7.14 -12.08
N VAL A 248 -13.90 7.35 -11.86
CA VAL A 248 -12.92 7.38 -12.96
C VAL A 248 -12.72 5.98 -13.54
N GLY A 249 -12.56 4.98 -12.68
CA GLY A 249 -12.24 3.61 -13.00
C GLY A 249 -10.73 3.39 -13.20
N ARG A 250 -10.23 2.23 -12.75
CA ARG A 250 -8.80 1.87 -12.83
C ARG A 250 -8.24 1.93 -14.26
N GLU A 251 -8.97 1.39 -15.23
CA GLU A 251 -8.54 1.35 -16.64
C GLU A 251 -8.34 2.77 -17.20
N THR A 252 -9.29 3.68 -16.97
CA THR A 252 -9.18 5.08 -17.38
C THR A 252 -7.99 5.77 -16.71
N TYR A 253 -7.79 5.50 -15.41
CA TYR A 253 -6.69 6.09 -14.64
C TYR A 253 -5.32 5.64 -15.17
N GLU A 254 -5.14 4.33 -15.37
CA GLU A 254 -3.90 3.74 -15.89
C GLU A 254 -3.65 4.17 -17.35
N ALA A 255 -4.69 4.23 -18.18
CA ALA A 255 -4.58 4.73 -19.56
C ALA A 255 -4.16 6.21 -19.64
N ALA A 256 -4.48 7.01 -18.62
CA ALA A 256 -4.02 8.38 -18.48
C ALA A 256 -2.59 8.51 -17.91
N GLY A 257 -1.88 7.39 -17.75
CA GLY A 257 -0.52 7.31 -17.20
C GLY A 257 -0.48 7.26 -15.66
N GLY A 258 -1.61 7.05 -15.01
CA GLY A 258 -1.70 6.87 -13.57
C GLY A 258 -1.06 5.57 -13.11
N ILE A 259 -0.40 5.59 -11.95
CA ILE A 259 0.21 4.40 -11.36
C ILE A 259 -0.48 4.15 -10.02
N VAL A 260 -1.09 2.98 -9.89
CA VAL A 260 -1.68 2.53 -8.63
C VAL A 260 -0.60 2.02 -7.70
N ARG A 261 -0.58 2.55 -6.47
CA ARG A 261 0.27 2.05 -5.38
C ARG A 261 -0.49 0.98 -4.62
N GLU A 262 -0.14 -0.28 -4.81
CA GLU A 262 -0.70 -1.36 -4.02
C GLU A 262 -0.16 -1.33 -2.59
N ASP A 263 -1.06 -1.43 -1.60
CA ASP A 263 -0.66 -1.61 -0.20
C ASP A 263 -0.37 -3.09 0.05
N LEU A 264 0.90 -3.46 -0.01
CA LEU A 264 1.29 -4.85 0.25
C LEU A 264 1.02 -5.26 1.70
N PHE A 265 0.89 -4.34 2.65
CA PHE A 265 0.77 -4.59 4.09
C PHE A 265 -0.66 -4.59 4.60
N SER A 266 -1.65 -4.23 3.76
CA SER A 266 -3.07 -4.37 4.05
C SER A 266 -3.47 -5.82 4.36
N ALA A 267 -4.61 -5.99 5.02
CA ALA A 267 -5.21 -7.31 5.19
C ALA A 267 -5.78 -7.81 3.85
N GLU A 268 -6.51 -6.95 3.15
CA GLU A 268 -7.26 -7.28 1.94
C GLU A 268 -6.43 -7.08 0.66
N GLU A 269 -6.58 -7.98 -0.31
CA GLU A 269 -5.98 -7.80 -1.63
C GLU A 269 -6.78 -6.75 -2.40
N GLY A 270 -6.10 -5.81 -3.06
CA GLY A 270 -6.74 -4.72 -3.82
C GLY A 270 -6.78 -3.37 -3.10
N GLU A 271 -6.39 -3.30 -1.83
CA GLU A 271 -6.14 -2.02 -1.16
C GLU A 271 -4.92 -1.30 -1.76
N GLY A 272 -5.02 0.02 -1.84
CA GLY A 272 -3.97 0.85 -2.39
C GLY A 272 -4.41 2.29 -2.54
N THR A 273 -3.56 3.07 -3.18
CA THR A 273 -3.77 4.50 -3.38
C THR A 273 -3.41 4.94 -4.79
N ALA A 274 -3.99 6.06 -5.21
CA ALA A 274 -3.80 6.67 -6.53
C ALA A 274 -3.61 8.19 -6.40
N ASP A 275 -2.88 8.79 -7.34
CA ASP A 275 -2.64 10.24 -7.37
C ASP A 275 -3.96 11.03 -7.44
N LYS A 276 -4.20 11.87 -6.42
CA LYS A 276 -5.42 12.65 -6.25
C LYS A 276 -5.61 13.69 -7.37
N VAL A 277 -4.55 14.37 -7.77
CA VAL A 277 -4.60 15.47 -8.74
C VAL A 277 -4.97 14.94 -10.13
N LEU A 278 -4.40 13.78 -10.49
CA LEU A 278 -4.75 13.10 -11.73
C LEU A 278 -6.22 12.66 -11.72
N ILE A 279 -6.72 12.11 -10.61
CA ILE A 279 -8.13 11.74 -10.48
C ILE A 279 -9.04 12.95 -10.62
N GLU A 280 -8.80 14.04 -9.87
CA GLU A 280 -9.59 15.27 -9.96
C GLU A 280 -9.66 15.81 -11.40
N ARG A 281 -8.54 15.76 -12.14
CA ARG A 281 -8.49 16.14 -13.55
C ARG A 281 -9.33 15.23 -14.45
N LEU A 282 -9.27 13.92 -14.22
CA LEU A 282 -10.05 12.95 -15.00
C LEU A 282 -11.55 13.07 -14.71
N ILE A 283 -11.95 13.29 -13.46
CA ILE A 283 -13.33 13.60 -13.07
C ILE A 283 -13.79 14.86 -13.80
N GLN A 284 -13.03 15.95 -13.72
CA GLN A 284 -13.39 17.19 -14.42
C GLN A 284 -13.55 16.98 -15.93
N THR A 285 -12.67 16.18 -16.55
CA THR A 285 -12.73 15.88 -17.99
C THR A 285 -13.98 15.06 -18.34
N LYS A 286 -14.30 14.02 -17.54
CA LYS A 286 -15.54 13.23 -17.69
C LYS A 286 -16.78 14.09 -17.55
N LEU A 287 -16.86 14.90 -16.49
CA LEU A 287 -18.00 15.79 -16.26
C LEU A 287 -18.16 16.84 -17.36
N THR A 288 -17.05 17.40 -17.85
CA THR A 288 -17.10 18.38 -18.95
C THR A 288 -17.64 17.75 -20.23
N SER A 289 -17.21 16.52 -20.54
CA SER A 289 -17.69 15.78 -21.71
C SER A 289 -19.19 15.49 -21.59
N LEU A 290 -19.63 15.02 -20.42
CA LEU A 290 -21.05 14.75 -20.13
C LEU A 290 -21.89 16.03 -20.21
N ALA A 291 -21.41 17.15 -19.66
CA ALA A 291 -22.12 18.42 -19.69
C ALA A 291 -22.33 18.92 -21.13
N VAL A 292 -21.31 18.80 -21.98
CA VAL A 292 -21.39 19.16 -23.41
C VAL A 292 -22.32 18.22 -24.18
N GLU A 293 -22.28 16.93 -23.90
CA GLU A 293 -23.17 15.94 -24.51
C GLU A 293 -24.65 16.26 -24.19
N ILE A 294 -24.96 16.52 -22.91
CA ILE A 294 -26.30 16.93 -22.47
C ILE A 294 -26.70 18.26 -23.11
N GLN A 295 -25.78 19.22 -23.21
CA GLN A 295 -26.05 20.49 -23.87
C GLN A 295 -26.52 20.28 -25.33
N GLN A 296 -25.79 19.47 -26.08
CA GLN A 296 -26.04 19.25 -27.50
C GLN A 296 -27.28 18.40 -27.75
N SER A 297 -27.49 17.36 -26.94
CA SER A 297 -28.64 16.45 -27.09
C SER A 297 -29.95 17.09 -26.65
N GLU A 298 -29.92 17.89 -25.57
CA GLU A 298 -31.13 18.49 -24.99
C GLU A 298 -31.41 19.91 -25.48
N GLY A 299 -30.43 20.61 -26.08
CA GLY A 299 -30.58 21.92 -26.70
C GLY A 299 -30.33 23.12 -25.77
N TRP A 300 -29.54 22.97 -24.71
CA TRP A 300 -29.25 24.04 -23.76
C TRP A 300 -28.28 25.10 -24.31
N ALA A 301 -28.45 26.36 -23.89
CA ALA A 301 -27.64 27.47 -24.36
C ALA A 301 -26.15 27.35 -24.00
N TRP A 302 -25.86 26.78 -22.83
CA TRP A 302 -24.51 26.56 -22.32
C TRP A 302 -24.47 25.36 -21.38
N SER A 303 -23.26 24.85 -21.13
CA SER A 303 -23.02 23.83 -20.12
C SER A 303 -21.80 24.15 -19.26
N GLN A 304 -21.77 23.64 -18.04
CA GLN A 304 -20.62 23.77 -17.16
C GLN A 304 -20.44 22.53 -16.29
N ALA A 305 -19.20 22.07 -16.17
CA ALA A 305 -18.81 21.03 -15.22
C ALA A 305 -18.15 21.63 -13.98
N ARG A 306 -18.51 21.15 -12.79
CA ARG A 306 -18.02 21.64 -11.50
C ARG A 306 -17.77 20.49 -10.52
N SER A 307 -16.96 20.76 -9.49
CA SER A 307 -16.65 19.79 -8.43
C SER A 307 -17.74 19.66 -7.34
N ALA A 308 -18.74 20.54 -7.35
CA ALA A 308 -19.83 20.54 -6.39
C ALA A 308 -21.13 21.05 -7.04
N PRO A 309 -22.29 20.58 -6.59
CA PRO A 309 -23.59 21.04 -7.09
C PRO A 309 -23.82 22.51 -6.73
N LEU A 310 -24.59 23.20 -7.58
CA LEU A 310 -25.07 24.54 -7.30
C LEU A 310 -26.00 24.53 -6.10
N ARG A 311 -25.74 25.43 -5.17
CA ARG A 311 -26.60 25.66 -4.01
C ARG A 311 -27.60 26.78 -4.32
N ALA A 312 -28.80 26.64 -3.78
CA ALA A 312 -29.82 27.70 -3.83
C ALA A 312 -29.54 28.86 -2.84
N TRP A 313 -28.34 28.89 -2.24
CA TRP A 313 -27.89 29.90 -1.27
C TRP A 313 -26.38 30.12 -1.36
N GLY A 314 -25.89 31.21 -0.78
CA GLY A 314 -24.46 31.52 -0.68
C GLY A 314 -23.91 32.21 -1.93
N ASP A 315 -22.66 31.95 -2.27
CA ASP A 315 -22.02 32.63 -3.41
C ASP A 315 -22.57 32.17 -4.76
N ASP A 316 -23.10 30.95 -4.87
CA ASP A 316 -23.70 30.48 -6.13
C ASP A 316 -24.88 31.37 -6.56
N THR A 317 -25.67 31.92 -5.63
CA THR A 317 -26.81 32.80 -5.98
C THR A 317 -26.39 34.16 -6.53
N LYS A 318 -25.09 34.51 -6.45
CA LYS A 318 -24.55 35.73 -7.07
C LYS A 318 -24.25 35.54 -8.55
N HIS A 319 -24.04 34.29 -8.97
CA HIS A 319 -23.58 33.95 -10.32
C HIS A 319 -24.62 33.12 -11.09
N PHE A 320 -25.51 32.44 -10.38
CA PHE A 320 -26.48 31.51 -10.95
C PHE A 320 -27.86 31.69 -10.32
N GLN A 321 -28.88 31.55 -11.14
CA GLN A 321 -30.27 31.43 -10.72
C GLN A 321 -30.82 30.07 -11.18
N LEU A 322 -31.25 29.25 -10.22
CA LEU A 322 -31.93 27.98 -10.50
C LEU A 322 -33.39 28.27 -10.84
N SER A 323 -33.82 27.91 -12.05
CA SER A 323 -35.22 28.00 -12.45
C SER A 323 -36.04 26.89 -11.80
N SER A 324 -37.33 27.14 -11.56
CA SER A 324 -38.24 26.10 -11.09
C SER A 324 -38.29 24.95 -12.10
N VAL A 325 -38.06 23.73 -11.62
CA VAL A 325 -38.13 22.52 -12.42
C VAL A 325 -39.61 22.30 -12.84
N PRO A 326 -39.91 22.14 -14.14
CA PRO A 326 -41.24 21.79 -14.62
C PRO A 326 -41.75 20.48 -14.01
N GLU A 327 -43.05 20.35 -13.83
CA GLU A 327 -43.65 19.08 -13.44
C GLU A 327 -43.48 18.06 -14.57
N ALA A 328 -43.10 16.83 -14.21
CA ALA A 328 -42.96 15.75 -15.15
C ALA A 328 -44.32 15.38 -15.76
N ASN A 329 -44.36 15.25 -17.08
CA ASN A 329 -45.53 14.77 -17.79
C ASN A 329 -45.23 13.39 -18.39
N PHE A 330 -45.87 12.36 -17.84
CA PHE A 330 -45.68 10.97 -18.25
C PHE A 330 -46.77 10.56 -19.23
N THR A 331 -46.37 9.88 -20.30
CA THR A 331 -47.31 9.14 -21.15
C THR A 331 -47.90 7.95 -20.37
N THR A 332 -49.03 7.41 -20.84
CA THR A 332 -49.66 6.25 -20.20
C THR A 332 -48.72 5.05 -20.10
N ASP A 333 -47.91 4.82 -21.14
CA ASP A 333 -46.95 3.71 -21.17
C ASP A 333 -45.78 3.94 -20.20
N GLU A 334 -45.27 5.17 -20.09
CA GLU A 334 -44.22 5.52 -19.13
C GLU A 334 -44.71 5.43 -17.68
N GLN A 335 -45.95 5.86 -17.42
CA GLN A 335 -46.55 5.74 -16.09
C GLN A 335 -46.72 4.28 -15.70
N GLN A 336 -47.22 3.43 -16.60
CA GLN A 336 -47.31 1.99 -16.35
C GLN A 336 -45.93 1.37 -16.07
N ARG A 337 -44.91 1.80 -16.82
CA ARG A 337 -43.55 1.31 -16.62
C ARG A 337 -42.94 1.79 -15.30
N LEU A 338 -43.20 3.02 -14.87
CA LEU A 338 -42.80 3.51 -13.54
C LEU A 338 -43.50 2.74 -12.43
N ASP A 339 -44.81 2.50 -12.56
CA ASP A 339 -45.57 1.71 -11.59
C ASP A 339 -45.00 0.29 -11.45
N GLU A 340 -44.61 -0.35 -12.57
CA GLU A 340 -43.90 -1.64 -12.57
C GLU A 340 -42.54 -1.58 -11.88
N LEU A 341 -41.75 -0.54 -12.16
CA LEU A 341 -40.42 -0.36 -11.56
C LEU A 341 -40.53 -0.15 -10.05
N TYR A 342 -41.44 0.71 -9.57
CA TYR A 342 -41.69 0.88 -8.14
C TYR A 342 -42.19 -0.40 -7.46
N ALA A 343 -43.09 -1.15 -8.12
CA ALA A 343 -43.53 -2.45 -7.61
C ALA A 343 -42.38 -3.47 -7.53
N THR A 344 -41.49 -3.45 -8.51
CA THR A 344 -40.29 -4.30 -8.53
C THR A 344 -39.32 -3.88 -7.43
N GLN A 345 -39.09 -2.59 -7.23
CA GLN A 345 -38.26 -2.04 -6.15
C GLN A 345 -38.78 -2.48 -4.79
N ALA A 346 -40.09 -2.34 -4.54
CA ALA A 346 -40.72 -2.75 -3.29
C ALA A 346 -40.67 -4.27 -3.04
N ALA A 347 -40.56 -5.08 -4.09
CA ALA A 347 -40.45 -6.53 -4.01
C ALA A 347 -38.99 -7.04 -3.95
N THR A 348 -38.01 -6.15 -4.09
CA THR A 348 -36.60 -6.50 -4.14
C THR A 348 -36.05 -6.72 -2.72
N GLU A 349 -35.30 -7.81 -2.52
CA GLU A 349 -34.74 -8.19 -1.21
C GLU A 349 -33.26 -7.78 -1.03
N THR A 350 -32.56 -7.38 -2.11
CA THR A 350 -31.14 -7.02 -2.10
C THR A 350 -30.90 -5.55 -2.43
N HIS A 351 -29.85 -4.95 -1.88
CA HIS A 351 -29.55 -3.53 -2.08
C HIS A 351 -29.07 -3.23 -3.50
N ASP A 352 -28.30 -4.14 -4.13
CA ASP A 352 -27.73 -3.91 -5.47
C ASP A 352 -28.82 -3.80 -6.54
N ASP A 353 -29.84 -4.65 -6.45
CA ASP A 353 -31.00 -4.63 -7.35
C ASP A 353 -31.84 -3.36 -7.15
N GLU A 354 -31.95 -2.86 -5.91
CA GLU A 354 -32.69 -1.64 -5.57
C GLU A 354 -32.06 -0.38 -6.18
N TYR A 355 -30.72 -0.24 -6.13
CA TYR A 355 -30.01 0.88 -6.76
C TYR A 355 -30.16 0.88 -8.29
N ALA A 356 -30.06 -0.29 -8.92
CA ALA A 356 -30.21 -0.41 -10.37
C ALA A 356 -31.64 -0.02 -10.83
N ILE A 357 -32.66 -0.37 -10.04
CA ILE A 357 -34.04 0.01 -10.32
C ILE A 357 -34.25 1.51 -10.11
N GLN A 358 -33.69 2.09 -9.03
CA GLN A 358 -33.79 3.53 -8.77
C GLN A 358 -33.16 4.35 -9.89
N ALA A 359 -32.01 3.95 -10.42
CA ALA A 359 -31.36 4.63 -11.53
C ALA A 359 -32.24 4.68 -12.80
N LEU A 360 -33.00 3.62 -13.08
CA LEU A 360 -33.95 3.59 -14.20
C LEU A 360 -35.16 4.52 -13.97
N ILE A 361 -35.67 4.58 -12.73
CA ILE A 361 -36.73 5.50 -12.34
C ILE A 361 -36.25 6.95 -12.54
N ASP A 362 -35.10 7.30 -11.99
CA ASP A 362 -34.53 8.65 -12.07
C ASP A 362 -34.27 9.09 -13.53
N GLU A 363 -33.83 8.16 -14.38
CA GLU A 363 -33.64 8.41 -15.82
C GLU A 363 -34.97 8.73 -16.51
N MET A 364 -36.02 7.93 -16.25
CA MET A 364 -37.35 8.13 -16.83
C MET A 364 -37.99 9.45 -16.35
N GLU A 365 -37.92 9.74 -15.05
CA GLU A 365 -38.40 11.00 -14.49
C GLU A 365 -37.65 12.19 -15.06
N SER A 366 -36.32 12.11 -15.14
CA SER A 366 -35.48 13.15 -15.73
C SER A 366 -35.82 13.40 -17.20
N ALA A 367 -36.07 12.35 -17.98
CA ALA A 367 -36.46 12.46 -19.38
C ALA A 367 -37.85 13.11 -19.53
N ALA A 368 -38.80 12.74 -18.68
CA ALA A 368 -40.14 13.33 -18.67
C ALA A 368 -40.10 14.83 -18.33
N ILE A 369 -39.34 15.22 -17.30
CA ILE A 369 -39.11 16.62 -16.94
C ILE A 369 -38.43 17.36 -18.09
N ASN A 370 -37.41 16.77 -18.72
CA ASN A 370 -36.66 17.42 -19.80
C ASN A 370 -37.56 17.78 -21.01
N ARG A 371 -38.58 16.98 -21.30
CA ARG A 371 -39.55 17.23 -22.40
C ARG A 371 -40.40 18.47 -22.16
N GLU A 372 -40.65 18.84 -20.91
CA GLU A 372 -41.53 19.95 -20.54
C GLU A 372 -40.80 21.31 -20.51
N TRP A 373 -39.47 21.33 -20.66
CA TRP A 373 -38.72 22.57 -20.83
C TRP A 373 -38.95 23.17 -22.22
N THR A 374 -39.44 24.42 -22.23
CA THR A 374 -39.72 25.13 -23.49
C THR A 374 -38.43 25.51 -24.24
N PRO A 375 -38.48 25.64 -25.58
CA PRO A 375 -37.33 26.08 -26.36
C PRO A 375 -36.75 27.43 -25.89
N ASP A 376 -37.62 28.37 -25.49
CA ASP A 376 -37.20 29.68 -24.98
C ASP A 376 -36.43 29.55 -23.66
N GLN A 377 -36.89 28.70 -22.72
CA GLN A 377 -36.17 28.43 -21.48
C GLN A 377 -34.81 27.77 -21.74
N LYS A 378 -34.75 26.82 -22.69
CA LYS A 378 -33.48 26.16 -23.06
C LYS A 378 -32.50 27.11 -23.74
N ALA A 379 -32.98 28.13 -24.44
CA ALA A 379 -32.16 29.16 -25.07
C ALA A 379 -31.60 30.20 -24.07
N GLU A 380 -32.23 30.38 -22.90
CA GLU A 380 -31.76 31.29 -21.86
C GLU A 380 -30.98 30.59 -20.73
N CYS A 381 -31.27 29.31 -20.49
CA CYS A 381 -30.68 28.53 -19.43
C CYS A 381 -29.64 27.53 -19.95
N GLY A 382 -28.82 27.04 -19.02
CA GLY A 382 -27.85 25.99 -19.24
C GLY A 382 -28.03 24.81 -18.31
N VAL A 383 -27.10 23.88 -18.45
CA VAL A 383 -26.99 22.69 -17.61
C VAL A 383 -25.66 22.70 -16.84
N VAL A 384 -25.73 22.39 -15.55
CA VAL A 384 -24.55 22.21 -14.70
C VAL A 384 -24.46 20.75 -14.30
N VAL A 385 -23.29 20.15 -14.52
CA VAL A 385 -23.00 18.77 -14.11
C VAL A 385 -21.92 18.79 -13.04
N SER A 386 -22.14 18.04 -11.97
CA SER A 386 -21.17 17.90 -10.88
C SER A 386 -21.10 16.48 -10.37
N PHE A 387 -20.01 16.13 -9.69
CA PHE A 387 -19.87 14.85 -9.00
C PHE A 387 -19.70 15.10 -7.51
N TRP A 388 -20.63 14.61 -6.71
CA TRP A 388 -20.62 14.79 -5.27
C TRP A 388 -21.32 13.61 -4.59
N GLY A 389 -20.76 13.13 -3.48
CA GLY A 389 -21.37 12.04 -2.71
C GLY A 389 -21.46 10.71 -3.46
N ALA A 390 -20.50 10.41 -4.34
CA ALA A 390 -20.50 9.24 -5.24
C ALA A 390 -21.49 9.31 -6.42
N GLU A 391 -22.19 10.44 -6.60
CA GLU A 391 -23.24 10.57 -7.60
C GLU A 391 -22.99 11.73 -8.56
N VAL A 392 -23.38 11.51 -9.82
CA VAL A 392 -23.39 12.57 -10.83
C VAL A 392 -24.69 13.37 -10.66
N ASN A 393 -24.55 14.64 -10.35
CA ASN A 393 -25.64 15.58 -10.16
C ASN A 393 -25.79 16.45 -11.42
N ILE A 394 -26.95 16.37 -12.07
CA ILE A 394 -27.28 17.14 -13.27
C ILE A 394 -28.36 18.17 -12.93
N GLN A 395 -28.00 19.45 -12.97
CA GLN A 395 -28.91 20.56 -12.70
C GLN A 395 -29.21 21.31 -14.00
N ARG A 396 -30.45 21.18 -14.47
CA ARG A 396 -30.98 21.83 -15.68
C ARG A 396 -31.66 23.16 -15.33
N GLY A 397 -31.89 24.02 -16.32
CA GLY A 397 -32.62 25.28 -16.10
C GLY A 397 -31.82 26.33 -15.33
N VAL A 398 -30.49 26.30 -15.43
CA VAL A 398 -29.61 27.23 -14.72
C VAL A 398 -29.42 28.50 -15.55
N ARG A 399 -29.72 29.67 -15.00
CA ARG A 399 -29.45 30.96 -15.66
C ARG A 399 -28.16 31.56 -15.11
N GLN A 400 -27.26 32.03 -15.96
CA GLN A 400 -26.10 32.83 -15.53
C GLN A 400 -26.53 34.26 -15.23
N ILE A 401 -26.22 34.76 -14.04
CA ILE A 401 -26.40 36.16 -13.67
C ILE A 401 -25.15 36.90 -14.14
N ALA A 402 -25.32 37.87 -15.04
CA ALA A 402 -24.21 38.76 -15.39
C ALA A 402 -23.75 39.47 -14.11
N PRO A 403 -22.44 39.49 -13.80
CA PRO A 403 -21.97 40.19 -12.62
C PRO A 403 -22.44 41.64 -12.72
N GLU A 404 -23.15 42.13 -11.70
CA GLU A 404 -23.38 43.56 -11.55
C GLU A 404 -22.01 44.23 -11.67
N ARG A 405 -21.84 45.11 -12.68
CA ARG A 405 -20.62 45.91 -12.74
C ARG A 405 -20.54 46.65 -11.41
N GLU A 406 -19.52 46.37 -10.60
CA GLU A 406 -19.17 47.14 -9.40
C GLU A 406 -18.73 48.59 -9.75
N GLU A 407 -19.27 49.19 -10.81
CA GLU A 407 -19.01 50.57 -11.19
C GLU A 407 -19.88 51.56 -10.39
N ASP A 408 -20.99 51.12 -9.79
CA ASP A 408 -21.90 52.03 -9.08
C ASP A 408 -21.64 52.19 -7.57
N GLU A 409 -21.01 51.23 -6.88
CA GLU A 409 -20.65 51.41 -5.45
C GLU A 409 -19.42 52.30 -5.23
N GLN A 410 -18.47 52.32 -6.18
CA GLN A 410 -17.34 53.27 -6.11
C GLN A 410 -17.74 54.70 -6.51
N ALA A 411 -18.75 54.86 -7.38
CA ALA A 411 -19.28 56.16 -7.75
C ALA A 411 -20.06 56.81 -6.59
N ASP A 412 -20.83 56.04 -5.81
CA ASP A 412 -21.55 56.57 -4.65
C ASP A 412 -20.64 56.82 -3.43
N ARG A 413 -19.59 56.00 -3.23
CA ARG A 413 -18.54 56.29 -2.22
C ARG A 413 -17.72 57.54 -2.56
N LYS A 414 -17.39 57.78 -3.84
CA LYS A 414 -16.68 59.00 -4.27
C LYS A 414 -17.55 60.26 -4.25
N LYS A 415 -18.87 60.15 -4.40
CA LYS A 415 -19.79 61.30 -4.23
C LYS A 415 -19.99 61.66 -2.75
N LYS A 416 -20.07 60.68 -1.84
CA LYS A 416 -20.16 60.94 -0.39
C LYS A 416 -18.89 61.51 0.23
N HIS A 417 -17.70 61.24 -0.33
CA HIS A 417 -16.43 61.83 0.13
C HIS A 417 -16.11 63.22 -0.46
N ARG A 418 -16.96 63.78 -1.34
CA ARG A 418 -16.78 65.12 -1.91
C ARG A 418 -17.64 66.20 -1.26
N HIS A 419 -18.43 65.85 -0.24
CA HIS A 419 -19.32 66.76 0.50
C HIS A 419 -19.15 66.70 2.03
N HIS A 420 -18.00 66.24 2.51
CA HIS A 420 -17.56 66.43 3.90
C HIS A 420 -16.17 67.03 3.96
#